data_AF-A0A8H3F6T6-F1
#
_entry.id   AF-A0A8H3F6T6-F1
#
_cell.length_a   1.000
_cell.length_b   1.000
_cell.length_c   1.000
_cell.angle_alpha   90.00
_cell.angle_beta   90.00
_cell.angle_gamma   90.00
#
_symmetry.space_group_name_H-M   'P 1'
#
loop_
_entity.id
_entity.type
_entity.pdbx_description
1 polymer ?
#
loop_
_entity_poly.entity_id
_entity_poly.type
_entity_poly.pdbx_seq_one_letter_code
_entity_poly.pdbx_strand_id
1 'polypeptide(L)'
;METRVAPSGTKNAFGMDIGGQTFLKPPTPASPGRSSFATFLILCPTSFFLGILYSQFPYDYPILWAAPTIEGVDAVGVNFNQSLDTLENHMKILLASPPLIPRILHIVIATGLLGFFIKLLRPTESNLLFDGASLALYVVGIVVYITNIVKGMRMASSGIYATPDEKVRDDLHPFTPAFEGTGIGRSDSLRVLSASHTILALVLMGILVLQAGQWYAERKERQDIEEQAKSASGKSRGSGNGSVQSKEKKRA
;
A
#
# COMPACT_ATOMS: atom_id res chain seq x y z
N MET A 1 3.88 -40.53 -52.00
CA MET A 1 4.21 -39.19 -51.45
C MET A 1 3.32 -39.03 -50.23
N GLU A 2 3.77 -39.07 -48.98
CA GLU A 2 5.04 -38.65 -48.38
C GLU A 2 5.15 -39.40 -47.04
N THR A 3 6.24 -40.14 -46.82
CA THR A 3 6.52 -40.87 -45.58
C THR A 3 7.12 -39.89 -44.56
N ARG A 4 6.42 -39.67 -43.44
CA ARG A 4 6.84 -38.80 -42.34
C ARG A 4 7.98 -39.47 -41.55
N VAL A 5 9.21 -39.05 -41.80
CA VAL A 5 10.43 -39.50 -41.11
C VAL A 5 10.50 -38.86 -39.72
N ALA A 6 10.68 -39.67 -38.68
CA ALA A 6 10.90 -39.23 -37.30
C ALA A 6 12.35 -38.70 -37.11
N PRO A 7 12.59 -37.73 -36.22
CA PRO A 7 13.94 -37.18 -36.04
C PRO A 7 14.84 -38.17 -35.30
N SER A 8 15.95 -38.50 -35.96
CA SER A 8 17.04 -39.35 -35.49
C SER A 8 17.76 -38.75 -34.28
N GLY A 9 17.68 -39.42 -33.12
CA GLY A 9 18.52 -39.13 -31.95
C GLY A 9 19.95 -39.64 -32.15
N THR A 10 20.94 -38.76 -32.01
CA THR A 10 22.37 -39.10 -32.03
C THR A 10 22.75 -39.89 -30.76
N LYS A 11 23.06 -41.19 -30.92
CA LYS A 11 23.59 -42.05 -29.85
C LYS A 11 25.12 -42.03 -29.88
N ASN A 12 25.76 -42.06 -28.71
CA ASN A 12 27.21 -42.26 -28.57
C ASN A 12 27.57 -43.75 -28.57
N ALA A 13 28.87 -44.07 -28.63
CA ALA A 13 29.42 -45.42 -28.84
C ALA A 13 29.07 -46.50 -27.78
N PHE A 14 28.28 -46.15 -26.77
CA PHE A 14 27.78 -47.05 -25.73
C PHE A 14 26.25 -47.20 -25.70
N GLY A 15 25.53 -46.63 -26.68
CA GLY A 15 24.09 -46.87 -26.86
C GLY A 15 23.18 -46.31 -25.76
N MET A 16 23.71 -45.45 -24.87
CA MET A 16 22.93 -44.79 -23.82
C MET A 16 22.28 -43.52 -24.39
N ASP A 17 20.97 -43.40 -24.20
CA ASP A 17 20.20 -42.22 -24.59
C ASP A 17 20.58 -41.06 -23.66
N ILE A 18 21.47 -40.18 -24.12
CA ILE A 18 21.72 -38.91 -23.43
C ILE A 18 20.60 -37.97 -23.84
N GLY A 19 19.39 -38.28 -23.34
CA GLY A 19 18.24 -37.40 -23.40
C GLY A 19 18.67 -36.02 -22.91
N GLY A 20 18.47 -35.04 -23.79
CA GLY A 20 19.03 -33.71 -23.68
C GLY A 20 18.97 -33.18 -22.26
N GLN A 21 20.15 -32.94 -21.69
CA GLN A 21 20.34 -31.88 -20.72
C GLN A 21 19.78 -30.63 -21.40
N THR A 22 18.52 -30.32 -21.10
CA THR A 22 17.87 -29.07 -21.42
C THR A 22 18.78 -28.01 -20.84
N PHE A 23 19.64 -27.47 -21.70
CA PHE A 23 20.45 -26.32 -21.47
C PHE A 23 19.56 -25.32 -20.76
N LEU A 24 19.75 -25.21 -19.44
CA LEU A 24 18.98 -24.33 -18.58
C LEU A 24 19.14 -22.95 -19.19
N LYS A 25 18.10 -22.53 -19.91
CA LYS A 25 18.00 -21.16 -20.40
C LYS A 25 18.28 -20.30 -19.17
N PRO A 26 19.34 -19.48 -19.16
CA PRO A 26 19.59 -18.63 -18.01
C PRO A 26 18.31 -17.83 -17.75
N PRO A 27 17.90 -17.65 -16.48
CA PRO A 27 16.69 -16.92 -16.16
C PRO A 27 16.73 -15.61 -16.95
N THR A 28 15.77 -15.43 -17.85
CA THR A 28 15.66 -14.19 -18.61
C THR A 28 15.64 -13.06 -17.60
N PRO A 29 16.53 -12.05 -17.72
CA PRO A 29 16.54 -10.95 -16.77
C PRO A 29 15.13 -10.36 -16.73
N ALA A 30 14.46 -10.52 -15.60
CA ALA A 30 13.12 -10.00 -15.39
C ALA A 30 13.14 -8.52 -15.79
N SER A 31 12.32 -8.11 -16.76
CA SER A 31 12.37 -6.74 -17.25
C SER A 31 12.15 -5.78 -16.08
N PRO A 32 13.12 -4.89 -15.79
CA PRO A 32 13.12 -4.11 -14.55
C PRO A 32 12.08 -2.96 -14.53
N GLY A 33 11.25 -2.83 -15.56
CA GLY A 33 10.41 -1.64 -15.75
C GLY A 33 9.00 -1.70 -15.18
N ARG A 34 8.37 -2.88 -15.07
CA ARG A 34 6.91 -2.95 -14.84
C ARG A 34 6.48 -2.98 -13.37
N SER A 35 7.28 -3.56 -12.46
CA SER A 35 6.95 -3.55 -11.02
C SER A 35 7.13 -2.16 -10.40
N SER A 36 8.16 -1.43 -10.83
CA SER A 36 8.44 -0.07 -10.34
C SER A 36 7.28 0.89 -10.60
N PHE A 37 6.67 0.83 -11.79
CA PHE A 37 5.55 1.71 -12.15
C PHE A 37 4.31 1.50 -11.27
N ALA A 38 3.96 0.24 -10.98
CA ALA A 38 2.81 -0.06 -10.11
C ALA A 38 3.05 0.42 -8.67
N THR A 39 4.28 0.30 -8.15
CA THR A 39 4.64 0.89 -6.85
C THR A 39 4.50 2.40 -6.84
N PHE A 40 4.89 3.11 -7.91
CA PHE A 40 4.68 4.56 -8.02
C PHE A 40 3.19 4.94 -8.05
N LEU A 41 2.36 4.15 -8.73
CA LEU A 41 0.90 4.33 -8.76
C LEU A 41 0.25 4.16 -7.38
N ILE A 42 0.87 3.43 -6.46
CA ILE A 42 0.42 3.34 -5.07
C ILE A 42 0.99 4.49 -4.24
N LEU A 43 2.31 4.70 -4.32
CA LEU A 43 3.06 5.63 -3.48
C LEU A 43 2.61 7.08 -3.66
N CYS A 44 2.33 7.51 -4.89
CA CYS A 44 1.95 8.89 -5.19
C CYS A 44 0.57 9.24 -4.59
N PRO A 45 -0.51 8.47 -4.84
CA PRO A 45 -1.79 8.67 -4.16
C PRO A 45 -1.70 8.60 -2.63
N THR A 46 -1.01 7.61 -2.06
CA THR A 46 -0.94 7.45 -0.59
C THR A 46 -0.23 8.63 0.07
N SER A 47 0.89 9.09 -0.51
CA SER A 47 1.62 10.25 0.01
C SER A 47 0.85 11.56 -0.18
N PHE A 48 0.12 11.71 -1.29
CA PHE A 48 -0.73 12.86 -1.53
C PHE A 48 -1.86 12.96 -0.49
N PHE A 49 -2.56 11.87 -0.20
CA PHE A 49 -3.60 11.85 0.85
C PHE A 49 -3.03 12.06 2.24
N LEU A 50 -1.86 11.50 2.54
CA LEU A 50 -1.18 11.76 3.81
C LEU A 50 -0.82 13.25 3.95
N GLY A 51 -0.44 13.92 2.87
CA GLY A 51 -0.23 15.37 2.84
C GLY A 51 -1.51 16.18 3.11
N ILE A 52 -2.65 15.74 2.56
CA ILE A 52 -3.96 16.35 2.86
C ILE A 52 -4.32 16.17 4.34
N LEU A 53 -4.14 14.97 4.90
CA LEU A 53 -4.43 14.72 6.31
C LEU A 53 -3.48 15.50 7.22
N TYR A 54 -2.22 15.63 6.83
CA TYR A 54 -1.25 16.44 7.56
C TYR A 54 -1.64 17.93 7.58
N SER A 55 -2.22 18.47 6.51
CA SER A 55 -2.71 19.85 6.52
C SER A 55 -3.97 20.04 7.37
N GLN A 56 -4.73 18.97 7.64
CA GLN A 56 -5.87 18.97 8.56
C GLN A 56 -5.45 18.81 10.02
N PHE A 57 -4.28 18.22 10.29
CA PHE A 57 -3.77 17.93 11.63
C PHE A 57 -3.80 19.13 12.61
N PRO A 58 -3.44 20.37 12.23
CA PRO A 58 -3.52 21.51 13.15
C PRO A 58 -4.93 21.81 13.68
N TYR A 59 -5.97 21.45 12.91
CA TYR A 59 -7.36 21.62 13.32
C TYR A 59 -7.85 20.46 14.18
N ASP A 60 -7.36 19.25 13.88
CA ASP A 60 -7.74 18.02 14.57
C ASP A 60 -7.04 17.89 15.94
N TYR A 61 -5.81 18.40 16.05
CA TYR A 61 -4.95 18.21 17.22
C TYR A 61 -5.56 18.74 18.53
N PRO A 62 -6.05 20.00 18.60
CA PRO A 62 -6.64 20.54 19.81
C PRO A 62 -7.91 19.78 20.24
N ILE A 63 -8.61 19.14 19.31
CA ILE A 63 -9.86 18.43 19.61
C ILE A 63 -9.59 17.07 20.28
N LEU A 64 -8.49 16.42 19.92
CA LEU A 64 -8.14 15.08 20.38
C LEU A 64 -7.18 15.07 21.58
N TRP A 65 -6.20 15.98 21.60
CA TRP A 65 -5.10 15.93 22.57
C TRP A 65 -5.02 17.13 23.51
N ALA A 66 -5.75 18.23 23.24
CA ALA A 66 -5.83 19.32 24.21
C ALA A 66 -6.96 19.03 25.21
N ALA A 67 -6.57 18.61 26.43
CA ALA A 67 -7.52 18.39 27.51
C ALA A 67 -8.11 19.75 27.97
N PRO A 68 -9.44 19.91 28.03
CA PRO A 68 -10.04 21.12 28.58
C PRO A 68 -9.68 21.23 30.07
N THR A 69 -9.15 22.36 30.51
CA THR A 69 -8.99 22.63 31.94
C THR A 69 -10.34 23.01 32.56
N ILE A 70 -10.37 23.16 33.89
CA ILE A 70 -11.55 23.53 34.67
C ILE A 70 -12.15 24.88 34.21
N GLU A 71 -11.35 25.74 33.56
CA GLU A 71 -11.78 27.03 33.02
C GLU A 71 -12.15 26.99 31.52
N GLY A 72 -12.13 25.81 30.88
CA GLY A 72 -12.45 25.65 29.45
C GLY A 72 -11.35 26.13 28.49
N VAL A 73 -10.19 26.49 29.03
CA VAL A 73 -8.97 26.88 28.29
C VAL A 73 -7.97 25.74 28.41
N ASP A 74 -7.34 25.29 27.32
CA ASP A 74 -6.35 24.22 27.37
C ASP A 74 -4.99 24.70 27.95
N ALA A 75 -4.04 23.78 28.12
CA ALA A 75 -2.68 24.07 28.59
C ALA A 75 -1.88 25.02 27.68
N VAL A 76 -2.38 25.32 26.47
CA VAL A 76 -1.76 26.16 25.44
C VAL A 76 -2.46 27.53 25.34
N GLY A 77 -3.50 27.78 26.17
CA GLY A 77 -4.24 29.03 26.19
C GLY A 77 -5.37 29.14 25.16
N VAL A 78 -5.76 28.04 24.53
CA VAL A 78 -6.82 27.99 23.52
C VAL A 78 -8.11 27.45 24.13
N ASN A 79 -9.24 28.15 23.91
CA ASN A 79 -10.54 27.69 24.38
C ASN A 79 -11.02 26.50 23.55
N PHE A 80 -11.45 25.41 24.20
CA PHE A 80 -11.91 24.20 23.52
C PHE A 80 -13.07 24.47 22.53
N ASN A 81 -13.98 25.40 22.88
CA ASN A 81 -15.09 25.77 22.00
C ASN A 81 -14.61 26.51 20.74
N GLN A 82 -13.57 27.35 20.88
CA GLN A 82 -12.97 28.04 19.73
C GLN A 82 -12.30 27.05 18.77
N SER A 83 -11.68 25.99 19.29
CA SER A 83 -11.14 24.91 18.47
C SER A 83 -12.24 24.19 17.68
N LEU A 84 -13.38 23.90 18.31
CA LEU A 84 -14.55 23.30 17.63
C LEU A 84 -15.10 24.22 16.53
N ASP A 85 -15.21 25.53 16.81
CA ASP A 85 -15.64 26.53 15.83
C ASP A 85 -14.69 26.62 14.64
N THR A 86 -13.39 26.59 14.91
CA THR A 86 -12.36 26.65 13.86
C THR A 86 -12.42 25.41 12.97
N LEU A 87 -12.54 24.22 13.55
CA LEU A 87 -12.69 22.96 12.81
C LEU A 87 -13.96 22.97 11.96
N GLU A 88 -15.10 23.36 12.54
CA GLU A 88 -16.37 23.38 11.82
C GLU A 88 -16.36 24.39 10.66
N ASN A 89 -15.80 25.58 10.87
CA ASN A 89 -15.64 26.57 9.80
C ASN A 89 -14.72 26.06 8.69
N HIS A 90 -13.62 25.39 9.05
CA HIS A 90 -12.75 24.76 8.06
C HIS A 90 -13.48 23.70 7.25
N MET A 91 -14.28 22.82 7.89
CA MET A 91 -15.09 21.81 7.19
C MET A 91 -16.14 22.43 6.26
N LYS A 92 -16.80 23.51 6.68
CA LYS A 92 -17.74 24.26 5.83
C LYS A 92 -17.06 24.83 4.60
N ILE A 93 -15.87 25.41 4.75
CA ILE A 93 -15.08 25.92 3.62
C ILE A 93 -14.70 24.79 2.66
N LEU A 94 -14.28 23.63 3.19
CA LEU A 94 -13.95 22.46 2.38
C LEU A 94 -15.17 21.92 1.61
N LEU A 95 -16.36 21.92 2.23
CA LEU A 95 -17.58 21.45 1.58
C LEU A 95 -18.15 22.47 0.57
N ALA A 96 -17.98 23.77 0.83
CA ALA A 96 -18.33 24.85 -0.08
C ALA A 96 -17.39 24.94 -1.30
N SER A 97 -16.28 24.20 -1.28
CA SER A 97 -15.33 24.18 -2.39
C SER A 97 -15.96 23.61 -3.67
N PRO A 98 -15.51 24.04 -4.86
CA PRO A 98 -16.09 23.59 -6.11
C PRO A 98 -16.09 22.06 -6.22
N PRO A 99 -17.16 21.42 -6.76
CA PRO A 99 -17.29 19.97 -6.79
C PRO A 99 -16.26 19.28 -7.69
N LEU A 100 -15.37 20.03 -8.34
CA LEU A 100 -14.24 19.54 -9.10
C LEU A 100 -13.15 18.94 -8.20
N ILE A 101 -12.90 19.50 -7.02
CA ILE A 101 -11.89 19.01 -6.07
C ILE A 101 -12.18 17.56 -5.64
N PRO A 102 -13.36 17.24 -5.07
CA PRO A 102 -13.65 15.86 -4.65
C PRO A 102 -13.62 14.89 -5.84
N ARG A 103 -14.01 15.29 -7.05
CA ARG A 103 -13.93 14.43 -8.24
C ARG A 103 -12.48 14.03 -8.56
N ILE A 104 -11.53 14.98 -8.50
CA ILE A 104 -10.11 14.68 -8.69
C ILE A 104 -9.61 13.75 -7.59
N LEU A 105 -10.00 13.98 -6.33
CA LEU A 105 -9.61 13.09 -5.22
C LEU A 105 -10.05 11.64 -5.46
N HIS A 106 -11.28 11.41 -5.93
CA HIS A 106 -11.75 10.05 -6.25
C HIS A 106 -10.97 9.42 -7.42
N ILE A 107 -10.54 10.20 -8.41
CA ILE A 107 -9.66 9.71 -9.49
C ILE A 107 -8.30 9.29 -8.92
N VAL A 108 -7.75 10.04 -7.97
CA VAL A 108 -6.49 9.69 -7.29
C VAL A 108 -6.65 8.40 -6.46
N ILE A 109 -7.80 8.22 -5.79
CA ILE A 109 -8.13 6.95 -5.10
C ILE A 109 -8.19 5.79 -6.10
N ALA A 110 -8.90 5.97 -7.22
CA ALA A 110 -9.00 4.94 -8.25
C ALA A 110 -7.62 4.59 -8.85
N THR A 111 -6.74 5.58 -9.00
CA THR A 111 -5.36 5.38 -9.47
C THR A 111 -4.55 4.53 -8.49
N GLY A 112 -4.68 4.78 -7.18
CA GLY A 112 -4.04 3.96 -6.15
C GLY A 112 -4.54 2.52 -6.16
N LEU A 113 -5.86 2.34 -6.26
CA LEU A 113 -6.50 1.02 -6.34
C LEU A 113 -6.05 0.24 -7.59
N LEU A 114 -5.94 0.93 -8.74
CA LEU A 114 -5.41 0.35 -9.97
C LEU A 114 -3.96 -0.12 -9.80
N GLY A 115 -3.13 0.64 -9.08
CA GLY A 115 -1.77 0.24 -8.74
C GLY A 115 -1.70 -1.10 -7.99
N PHE A 116 -2.57 -1.28 -6.99
CA PHE A 116 -2.67 -2.56 -6.26
C PHE A 116 -3.13 -3.71 -7.16
N PHE A 117 -4.14 -3.49 -8.02
CA PHE A 117 -4.58 -4.54 -8.96
C PHE A 117 -3.49 -4.94 -9.94
N ILE A 118 -2.71 -4.00 -10.46
CA ILE A 118 -1.58 -4.30 -11.37
C ILE A 118 -0.54 -5.16 -10.64
N LYS A 119 -0.25 -4.87 -9.36
CA LYS A 119 0.69 -5.66 -8.56
C LYS A 119 0.18 -7.06 -8.24
N LEU A 120 -1.11 -7.21 -7.95
CA LEU A 120 -1.72 -8.49 -7.57
C LEU A 120 -1.67 -9.56 -8.67
N LEU A 121 -1.47 -9.15 -9.93
CA LEU A 121 -1.37 -10.05 -11.07
C LEU A 121 -0.01 -10.78 -11.15
N ARG A 122 0.93 -10.52 -10.24
CA ARG A 122 2.20 -11.27 -10.15
C ARG A 122 2.21 -12.23 -8.97
N PRO A 123 2.01 -13.54 -9.20
CA PRO A 123 2.03 -14.54 -8.14
C PRO A 123 3.47 -14.87 -7.74
N THR A 124 3.97 -14.19 -6.71
CA THR A 124 5.06 -14.68 -5.85
C THR A 124 4.57 -14.61 -4.40
N GLU A 125 4.89 -15.60 -3.57
CA GLU A 125 4.33 -15.70 -2.20
C GLU A 125 4.63 -14.46 -1.35
N SER A 126 5.82 -13.89 -1.49
CA SER A 126 6.23 -12.65 -0.80
C SER A 126 5.46 -11.42 -1.30
N ASN A 127 5.27 -11.26 -2.61
CA ASN A 127 4.45 -10.17 -3.14
C ASN A 127 3.02 -10.28 -2.64
N LEU A 128 2.45 -11.49 -2.60
CA LEU A 128 1.06 -11.70 -2.20
C LEU A 128 0.81 -11.26 -0.75
N LEU A 129 1.74 -11.55 0.17
CA LEU A 129 1.59 -11.18 1.57
C LEU A 129 1.67 -9.66 1.77
N PHE A 130 2.65 -9.00 1.17
CA PHE A 130 2.83 -7.56 1.36
C PHE A 130 1.87 -6.71 0.49
N ASP A 131 1.60 -7.10 -0.76
CA ASP A 131 0.63 -6.42 -1.63
C ASP A 131 -0.81 -6.68 -1.17
N GLY A 132 -1.10 -7.90 -0.70
CA GLY A 132 -2.40 -8.26 -0.14
C GLY A 132 -2.71 -7.50 1.16
N ALA A 133 -1.75 -7.43 2.08
CA ALA A 133 -1.90 -6.66 3.32
C ALA A 133 -2.07 -5.15 3.06
N SER A 134 -1.28 -4.59 2.14
CA SER A 134 -1.40 -3.17 1.78
C SER A 134 -2.69 -2.85 1.01
N LEU A 135 -3.18 -3.75 0.16
CA LEU A 135 -4.52 -3.63 -0.43
C LEU A 135 -5.62 -3.69 0.63
N ALA A 136 -5.54 -4.62 1.59
CA ALA A 136 -6.52 -4.72 2.66
C ALA A 136 -6.57 -3.42 3.50
N LEU A 137 -5.42 -2.88 3.88
CA LEU A 137 -5.32 -1.58 4.54
C LEU A 137 -5.89 -0.44 3.68
N TYR A 138 -5.63 -0.46 2.37
CA TYR A 138 -6.17 0.55 1.45
C TYR A 138 -7.70 0.51 1.38
N VAL A 139 -8.29 -0.69 1.32
CA VAL A 139 -9.76 -0.88 1.35
C VAL A 139 -10.34 -0.41 2.68
N VAL A 140 -9.71 -0.74 3.81
CA VAL A 140 -10.12 -0.21 5.12
C VAL A 140 -10.08 1.32 5.12
N GLY A 141 -9.03 1.93 4.55
CA GLY A 141 -8.96 3.38 4.39
C GLY A 141 -10.10 3.97 3.55
N ILE A 142 -10.48 3.32 2.44
CA ILE A 142 -11.64 3.71 1.62
C ILE A 142 -12.94 3.63 2.42
N VAL A 143 -13.13 2.55 3.19
CA VAL A 143 -14.32 2.38 4.03
C VAL A 143 -14.40 3.52 5.04
N VAL A 144 -13.35 3.78 5.82
CA VAL A 144 -13.30 4.89 6.80
C VAL A 144 -13.55 6.23 6.13
N TYR A 145 -12.99 6.48 4.95
CA TYR A 145 -13.25 7.70 4.17
C TYR A 145 -14.74 7.87 3.85
N ILE A 146 -15.40 6.83 3.31
CA ILE A 146 -16.81 6.90 2.91
C ILE A 146 -17.73 6.97 4.13
N THR A 147 -17.52 6.12 5.14
CA THR A 147 -18.44 5.96 6.26
C THR A 147 -18.28 7.06 7.31
N ASN A 148 -17.05 7.53 7.55
CA ASN A 148 -16.79 8.44 8.64
C ASN A 148 -16.53 9.86 8.15
N ILE A 149 -15.61 10.04 7.18
CA ILE A 149 -15.18 11.38 6.75
C ILE A 149 -16.27 12.05 5.91
N VAL A 150 -16.74 11.40 4.84
CA VAL A 150 -17.75 11.99 3.95
C VAL A 150 -19.07 12.25 4.70
N LYS A 151 -19.51 11.30 5.54
CA LYS A 151 -20.71 11.48 6.34
C LYS A 151 -20.52 12.53 7.43
N GLY A 152 -19.41 12.51 8.17
CA GLY A 152 -19.09 13.47 9.22
C GLY A 152 -19.02 14.90 8.69
N MET A 153 -18.41 15.13 7.53
CA MET A 153 -18.40 16.44 6.87
C MET A 153 -19.81 16.93 6.49
N ARG A 154 -20.68 16.03 6.00
CA ARG A 154 -22.08 16.38 5.67
C ARG A 154 -22.88 16.74 6.90
N MET A 155 -22.71 16.00 8.00
CA MET A 155 -23.39 16.32 9.27
C MET A 155 -22.89 17.65 9.84
N ALA A 156 -21.57 17.86 9.91
CA ALA A 156 -20.98 19.10 10.38
C ALA A 156 -21.44 20.33 9.58
N SER A 157 -21.63 20.18 8.27
CA SER A 157 -22.13 21.27 7.42
C SER A 157 -23.63 21.49 7.52
N SER A 158 -24.42 20.46 7.82
CA SER A 158 -25.87 20.62 7.99
C SER A 158 -26.24 21.39 9.25
N GLY A 159 -25.33 21.44 10.25
CA GLY A 159 -25.59 22.02 11.56
C GLY A 159 -26.65 21.26 12.38
N ILE A 160 -27.15 20.14 11.85
CA ILE A 160 -28.12 19.28 12.52
C ILE A 160 -27.31 18.30 13.38
N TYR A 161 -27.07 18.70 14.62
CA TYR A 161 -26.56 17.81 15.65
C TYR A 161 -27.75 17.26 16.43
N ALA A 162 -27.77 15.95 16.68
CA ALA A 162 -28.80 15.35 17.50
C ALA A 162 -28.71 15.96 18.90
N THR A 163 -29.81 16.51 19.40
CA THR A 163 -29.87 16.96 20.79
C THR A 163 -29.97 15.71 21.69
N PRO A 164 -29.47 15.74 22.94
CA PRO A 164 -29.51 14.59 23.84
C PRO A 164 -30.93 14.03 24.09
N ASP A 165 -31.97 14.78 23.75
CA ASP A 165 -33.40 14.46 23.97
C ASP A 165 -34.10 13.88 22.73
N GLU A 166 -33.44 13.89 21.57
CA GLU A 166 -34.02 13.38 20.33
C GLU A 166 -33.73 11.89 20.19
N LYS A 167 -34.74 11.06 20.50
CA LYS A 167 -34.69 9.61 20.31
C LYS A 167 -34.31 9.32 18.86
N VAL A 168 -33.10 8.76 18.71
CA VAL A 168 -32.52 8.27 17.46
C VAL A 168 -33.59 7.47 16.71
N ARG A 169 -33.93 7.90 15.50
CA ARG A 169 -34.79 7.13 14.59
C ARG A 169 -34.03 5.86 14.24
N ASP A 170 -34.64 4.70 14.51
CA ASP A 170 -34.13 3.33 14.33
C ASP A 170 -33.81 2.95 12.85
N ASP A 171 -33.78 3.92 11.95
CA ASP A 171 -33.89 3.69 10.51
C ASP A 171 -32.50 3.58 9.80
N LEU A 172 -31.37 3.63 10.53
CA LEU A 172 -30.03 3.76 9.92
C LEU A 172 -29.04 2.64 10.29
N HIS A 173 -29.25 1.49 9.66
CA HIS A 173 -28.29 0.49 9.14
C HIS A 173 -27.35 -0.27 10.13
N PRO A 174 -27.29 -1.63 10.10
CA PRO A 174 -26.70 -2.47 11.17
C PRO A 174 -25.17 -2.66 11.09
N PHE A 175 -24.41 -1.71 10.53
CA PHE A 175 -22.95 -1.85 10.38
C PHE A 175 -22.22 -0.53 10.60
N THR A 176 -22.45 0.08 11.76
CA THR A 176 -21.75 1.27 12.25
C THR A 176 -20.99 0.95 13.54
N PRO A 177 -19.77 0.40 13.50
CA PRO A 177 -19.01 0.03 14.70
C PRO A 177 -18.47 1.24 15.52
N ALA A 178 -19.05 2.44 15.37
CA ALA A 178 -18.74 3.59 16.22
C ALA A 178 -19.91 4.59 16.35
N PHE A 179 -21.10 4.27 15.83
CA PHE A 179 -22.19 5.23 15.70
C PHE A 179 -23.55 4.58 15.94
N GLU A 180 -23.69 3.86 17.05
CA GLU A 180 -25.00 3.40 17.53
C GLU A 180 -25.21 3.95 18.94
N GLY A 181 -26.24 4.79 19.11
CA GLY A 181 -27.00 4.80 20.37
C GLY A 181 -27.01 6.05 21.24
N THR A 182 -26.43 7.19 20.86
CA THR A 182 -26.56 8.41 21.67
C THR A 182 -26.86 9.62 20.79
N GLY A 183 -27.69 10.56 21.28
CA GLY A 183 -27.80 11.88 20.67
C GLY A 183 -26.43 12.55 20.71
N ILE A 184 -25.65 12.38 19.64
CA ILE A 184 -24.25 12.80 19.60
C ILE A 184 -24.22 14.31 19.45
N GLY A 185 -23.86 15.00 20.54
CA GLY A 185 -23.66 16.43 20.56
C GLY A 185 -22.57 16.87 19.57
N ARG A 186 -22.55 18.17 19.26
CA ARG A 186 -21.58 18.81 18.36
C ARG A 186 -20.12 18.40 18.64
N SER A 187 -19.72 18.43 19.91
CA SER A 187 -18.35 18.10 20.34
C SER A 187 -17.95 16.67 20.02
N ASP A 188 -18.86 15.73 20.20
CA ASP A 188 -18.60 14.30 20.03
C ASP A 188 -18.56 13.93 18.55
N SER A 189 -19.46 14.53 17.76
CA SER A 189 -19.46 14.39 16.30
C SER A 189 -18.16 14.89 15.68
N LEU A 190 -17.68 16.07 16.11
CA LEU A 190 -16.42 16.66 15.63
C LEU A 190 -15.19 15.89 16.12
N ARG A 191 -15.22 15.32 17.34
CA ARG A 191 -14.16 14.43 17.84
C ARG A 191 -14.07 13.14 17.02
N VAL A 192 -15.19 12.50 16.69
CA VAL A 192 -15.20 11.28 15.88
C VAL A 192 -14.68 11.54 14.46
N LEU A 193 -15.02 12.69 13.87
CA LEU A 193 -14.49 13.10 12.58
C LEU A 193 -12.96 13.28 12.64
N SER A 194 -12.46 14.05 13.61
CA SER A 194 -11.03 14.28 13.82
C SER A 194 -10.24 12.98 14.09
N ALA A 195 -10.80 12.09 14.92
CA ALA A 195 -10.23 10.77 15.16
C ALA A 195 -10.14 9.94 13.87
N SER A 196 -11.14 10.04 12.99
CA SER A 196 -11.14 9.33 11.71
C SER A 196 -10.04 9.81 10.76
N HIS A 197 -9.71 11.10 10.74
CA HIS A 197 -8.55 11.62 10.00
C HIS A 197 -7.24 11.03 10.51
N THR A 198 -7.08 10.96 11.84
CA THR A 198 -5.89 10.39 12.48
C THR A 198 -5.74 8.90 12.20
N ILE A 199 -6.84 8.12 12.31
CA ILE A 199 -6.84 6.70 11.99
C ILE A 199 -6.48 6.48 10.51
N LEU A 200 -7.07 7.28 9.61
CA LEU A 200 -6.76 7.18 8.18
C LEU A 200 -5.29 7.50 7.89
N ALA A 201 -4.70 8.47 8.59
CA ALA A 201 -3.28 8.81 8.45
C ALA A 201 -2.38 7.63 8.88
N LEU A 202 -2.71 6.96 9.99
CA LEU A 202 -1.97 5.78 10.44
C LEU A 202 -2.10 4.61 9.47
N VAL A 203 -3.29 4.38 8.92
CA VAL A 203 -3.52 3.33 7.90
C VAL A 203 -2.69 3.60 6.64
N LEU A 204 -2.71 4.84 6.12
CA LEU A 204 -1.92 5.22 4.95
C LEU A 204 -0.41 5.14 5.22
N MET A 205 0.05 5.55 6.41
CA MET A 205 1.44 5.36 6.84
C MET A 205 1.82 3.88 6.88
N GLY A 206 0.93 3.01 7.37
CA GLY A 206 1.12 1.56 7.35
C GLY A 206 1.33 1.01 5.95
N ILE A 207 0.59 1.53 4.95
CA ILE A 207 0.79 1.17 3.55
C ILE A 207 2.19 1.58 3.07
N LEU A 208 2.63 2.81 3.37
CA LEU A 208 3.97 3.27 2.99
C LEU A 208 5.07 2.38 3.59
N VAL A 209 4.92 2.00 4.86
CA VAL A 209 5.86 1.11 5.56
C VAL A 209 5.89 -0.28 4.90
N LEU A 210 4.73 -0.85 4.54
CA LEU A 210 4.67 -2.13 3.85
C LEU A 210 5.31 -2.07 2.45
N GLN A 211 5.05 -1.00 1.69
CA GLN A 211 5.64 -0.80 0.37
C GLN A 211 7.17 -0.63 0.44
N ALA A 212 7.67 0.07 1.47
CA ALA A 212 9.11 0.16 1.74
C ALA A 212 9.70 -1.19 2.19
N GLY A 213 8.95 -1.97 2.98
CA GLY A 213 9.31 -3.33 3.39
C GLY A 213 9.48 -4.27 2.20
N GLN A 214 8.57 -4.22 1.23
CA GLN A 214 8.71 -4.95 -0.04
C GLN A 214 9.97 -4.54 -0.80
N TRP A 215 10.20 -3.25 -0.95
CA TRP A 215 11.38 -2.75 -1.64
C TRP A 215 12.68 -3.24 -0.99
N TYR A 216 12.71 -3.25 0.35
CA TYR A 216 13.85 -3.78 1.10
C TYR A 216 14.02 -5.29 0.91
N ALA A 217 12.93 -6.06 0.98
CA ALA A 217 12.93 -7.51 0.77
C ALA A 217 13.41 -7.88 -0.65
N GLU A 218 12.86 -7.24 -1.68
CA GLU A 218 13.27 -7.43 -3.07
C GLU A 218 14.74 -7.03 -3.29
N ARG A 219 15.21 -5.97 -2.62
CA ARG A 219 16.60 -5.52 -2.75
C ARG A 219 17.58 -6.50 -2.12
N LYS A 220 17.22 -7.12 -0.99
CA LYS A 220 18.04 -8.15 -0.35
C LYS A 220 18.10 -9.42 -1.21
N GLU A 221 16.97 -9.89 -1.72
CA GLU A 221 16.91 -11.06 -2.60
C GLU A 221 17.78 -10.88 -3.86
N ARG A 222 17.80 -9.68 -4.44
CA ARG A 222 18.69 -9.36 -5.57
C ARG A 222 20.18 -9.45 -5.22
N GLN A 223 20.58 -8.99 -4.04
CA GLN A 223 21.98 -9.08 -3.59
C GLN A 223 22.40 -10.55 -3.41
N ASP A 224 21.55 -11.36 -2.78
CA ASP A 224 21.81 -12.78 -2.55
C ASP A 224 21.96 -13.57 -3.87
N ILE A 225 21.16 -13.23 -4.89
CA ILE A 225 21.27 -13.84 -6.24
C ILE A 225 22.56 -13.41 -6.95
N GLU A 226 22.96 -12.15 -6.86
CA GLU A 226 24.20 -11.65 -7.48
C GLU A 226 25.46 -12.28 -6.87
N GLU A 227 25.47 -12.50 -5.56
CA GLU A 227 26.55 -13.19 -4.84
C GLU A 227 26.65 -14.67 -5.26
N GLN A 228 25.51 -15.35 -5.40
CA GLN A 228 25.44 -16.72 -5.92
C GLN A 228 25.93 -16.80 -7.38
N ALA A 229 25.59 -15.81 -8.22
CA ALA A 229 26.06 -15.76 -9.60
C ALA A 229 27.58 -15.53 -9.70
N LYS A 230 28.14 -14.64 -8.87
CA LYS A 230 29.59 -14.37 -8.81
C LYS A 230 30.39 -15.59 -8.34
N SER A 231 29.90 -16.30 -7.32
CA SER A 231 30.53 -17.52 -6.80
C SER A 231 30.46 -18.70 -7.79
N ALA A 232 29.37 -18.83 -8.55
CA ALA A 232 29.24 -19.82 -9.61
C ALA A 232 30.18 -19.54 -10.81
N SER A 233 30.32 -18.27 -11.23
CA SER A 233 31.22 -17.88 -12.32
C SER A 233 32.70 -17.99 -11.97
N GLY A 234 33.09 -17.87 -10.69
CA GLY A 234 34.46 -18.09 -10.25
C GLY A 234 34.90 -19.55 -10.34
N LYS A 235 33.96 -20.48 -10.14
CA LYS A 235 34.23 -21.93 -10.12
C LYS A 235 34.43 -22.52 -11.53
N SER A 236 33.78 -21.98 -12.56
CA SER A 236 33.94 -22.44 -13.95
C SER A 236 35.26 -22.01 -14.61
N ARG A 237 35.84 -20.88 -14.18
CA ARG A 237 37.17 -20.41 -14.68
C ARG A 237 38.36 -21.16 -14.07
N GLY A 238 38.22 -21.74 -12.87
CA GLY A 238 39.29 -22.50 -12.20
C GLY A 238 39.51 -23.92 -12.72
N SER A 239 38.49 -24.55 -13.33
CA SER A 239 38.57 -25.96 -13.75
C SER A 239 39.11 -26.17 -15.18
N GLY A 240 39.35 -25.10 -15.94
CA GLY A 240 39.73 -25.19 -17.36
C GLY A 240 41.23 -25.25 -17.67
N ASN A 241 42.12 -25.00 -16.69
CA ASN A 241 43.56 -24.82 -16.96
C ASN A 241 44.48 -25.92 -16.40
N GLY A 242 43.92 -26.98 -15.78
CA GLY A 242 44.70 -28.01 -15.08
C GLY A 242 44.97 -29.31 -15.85
N SER A 243 44.32 -29.55 -17.00
CA SER A 243 44.33 -30.87 -17.67
C SER A 243 45.24 -30.98 -18.90
N VAL A 244 45.82 -29.87 -19.39
CA VAL A 244 46.62 -29.89 -20.63
C VAL A 244 48.10 -30.22 -20.38
N GLN A 245 48.65 -29.97 -19.20
CA GLN A 245 50.11 -30.12 -18.97
C GLN A 245 50.60 -31.52 -18.55
N SER A 246 49.71 -32.49 -18.28
CA SER A 246 50.13 -33.81 -17.76
C SER A 246 50.37 -34.87 -18.85
N LYS A 247 49.97 -34.66 -20.11
CA LYS A 247 50.11 -35.68 -21.17
C LYS A 247 51.40 -35.62 -21.99
N GLU A 248 52.22 -34.57 -21.86
CA GLU A 248 53.44 -34.43 -22.69
C GLU A 248 54.71 -34.99 -22.04
N LYS A 249 54.70 -35.36 -20.76
CA LYS A 249 55.89 -35.89 -20.05
C LYS A 249 56.00 -37.42 -20.03
N LYS A 250 55.20 -38.15 -20.83
CA LYS A 250 55.23 -39.64 -20.88
C LYS A 250 55.58 -40.22 -22.26
N ARG A 251 56.01 -39.38 -23.20
CA ARG A 251 56.54 -39.78 -24.51
C ARG A 251 57.78 -38.96 -24.85
N ALA A 252 58.87 -39.18 -24.12
CA ALA A 252 60.22 -38.85 -24.51
C ALA A 252 61.15 -39.88 -23.89
#